data_AF-A0A9K3LC69-F1
#
_entry.id   AF-A0A9K3LC69-F1
#
_cell.length_a   1.000
_cell.length_b   1.000
_cell.length_c   1.000
_cell.angle_alpha   90.00
_cell.angle_beta   90.00
_cell.angle_gamma   90.00
#
_symmetry.space_group_name_H-M   'P 1'
#
loop_
_entity.id
_entity.type
_entity.pdbx_description
1 polymer ?
#
loop_
_entity_poly.entity_id
_entity_poly.type
_entity_poly.pdbx_seq_one_letter_code
_entity_poly.pdbx_strand_id
1 'polypeptide(L)'
;MTSWFKPKKTPKELAKEAKKETRKEVRSSQREMDREMREIDRQEKQITMELKQRAKLTNNSKDPALSALAKQLVQVRKQKEKLMTAKAHLGAVGMHASTMATQVAAASAIGSVTTAMATANSAMDIKATTKIMQEFQRENERLELKQEMMDDALIDAFDTEDVEEEAEQVTNQVLAELGVELDSKMVGLNAPSTQPVNELSVEEQDALDSVLPDLKARLNAL
;
A
#
# COMPACT_ATOMS: atom_id res chain seq x y z
N MET A 1 2.40 -61.94 1.33
CA MET A 1 1.12 -61.43 1.85
C MET A 1 1.30 -59.97 2.22
N THR A 2 0.65 -59.10 1.47
CA THR A 2 0.74 -57.64 1.53
C THR A 2 0.00 -57.14 2.77
N SER A 3 0.70 -56.44 3.67
CA SER A 3 0.09 -55.72 4.79
C SER A 3 -0.65 -54.50 4.25
N TRP A 4 -1.97 -54.60 4.17
CA TRP A 4 -2.88 -53.59 3.63
C TRP A 4 -3.34 -52.54 4.68
N PHE A 5 -2.98 -52.71 5.95
CA PHE A 5 -3.35 -51.75 7.00
C PHE A 5 -2.20 -50.80 7.30
N LYS A 6 -2.21 -49.62 6.67
CA LYS A 6 -1.43 -48.48 7.18
C LYS A 6 -2.02 -48.09 8.55
N PRO A 7 -1.20 -47.97 9.62
CA PRO A 7 -1.69 -47.53 10.92
C PRO A 7 -2.35 -46.16 10.80
N LYS A 8 -3.48 -45.95 11.50
CA LYS A 8 -4.16 -44.64 11.54
C LYS A 8 -3.18 -43.61 12.10
N LYS A 9 -2.96 -42.51 11.37
CA LYS A 9 -2.03 -41.43 11.76
C LYS A 9 -2.45 -40.86 13.12
N THR A 10 -1.47 -40.61 13.98
CA THR A 10 -1.71 -40.00 15.29
C THR A 10 -2.14 -38.53 15.14
N PRO A 11 -2.85 -37.94 16.12
CA PRO A 11 -3.20 -36.51 16.09
C PRO A 11 -1.98 -35.59 15.88
N LYS A 12 -0.83 -35.95 16.45
CA LYS A 12 0.45 -35.26 16.26
C LYS A 12 0.96 -35.34 14.82
N GLU A 13 0.83 -36.50 14.17
CA GLU A 13 1.22 -36.68 12.77
C GLU A 13 0.30 -35.93 11.82
N LEU A 14 -1.03 -35.97 12.07
CA LEU A 14 -2.01 -35.21 11.30
C LEU A 14 -1.76 -33.70 11.41
N ALA A 15 -1.52 -33.18 12.61
CA ALA A 15 -1.22 -31.76 12.81
C ALA A 15 0.11 -31.34 12.16
N LYS A 16 1.12 -32.23 12.17
CA LYS A 16 2.40 -31.97 11.49
C LYS A 16 2.26 -31.97 9.96
N GLU A 17 1.43 -32.86 9.42
CA GLU A 17 1.11 -32.92 7.99
C GLU A 17 0.31 -31.69 7.55
N ALA A 18 -0.78 -31.37 8.27
CA ALA A 18 -1.57 -30.16 8.03
C ALA A 18 -0.70 -28.90 8.07
N LYS A 19 0.16 -28.73 9.08
CA LYS A 19 1.14 -27.62 9.13
C LYS A 19 2.02 -27.57 7.88
N LYS A 20 2.51 -28.72 7.41
CA LYS A 20 3.41 -28.78 6.25
C LYS A 20 2.67 -28.41 4.97
N GLU A 21 1.44 -28.89 4.81
CA GLU A 21 0.55 -28.59 3.70
C GLU A 21 0.17 -27.11 3.67
N THR A 22 -0.38 -26.58 4.76
CA THR A 22 -0.73 -25.15 4.87
C THR A 22 0.48 -24.25 4.63
N ARG A 23 1.67 -24.58 5.15
CA ARG A 23 2.89 -23.81 4.86
C ARG A 23 3.32 -23.88 3.39
N LYS A 24 3.08 -25.00 2.71
CA LYS A 24 3.41 -25.15 1.29
C LYS A 24 2.46 -24.29 0.45
N GLU A 25 1.17 -24.36 0.76
CA GLU A 25 0.13 -23.60 0.09
C GLU A 25 0.30 -22.09 0.30
N VAL A 26 0.43 -21.65 1.56
CA VAL A 26 0.71 -20.23 1.90
C VAL A 26 1.91 -19.70 1.11
N ARG A 27 3.03 -20.45 1.04
CA ARG A 27 4.19 -20.02 0.25
C ARG A 27 3.94 -19.99 -1.25
N SER A 28 3.10 -20.88 -1.76
CA SER A 28 2.72 -20.88 -3.17
C SER A 28 1.91 -19.62 -3.49
N SER A 29 0.85 -19.37 -2.71
CA SER A 29 -0.04 -18.22 -2.87
C SER A 29 0.70 -16.89 -2.65
N GLN A 30 1.60 -16.79 -1.67
CA GLN A 30 2.43 -15.60 -1.49
C GLN A 30 3.30 -15.29 -2.72
N ARG A 31 3.84 -16.31 -3.40
CA ARG A 31 4.62 -16.13 -4.64
C ARG A 31 3.76 -15.78 -5.84
N GLU A 32 2.50 -16.17 -5.85
CA GLU A 32 1.53 -15.77 -6.87
C GLU A 32 1.15 -14.30 -6.69
N MET A 33 0.82 -13.89 -5.45
CA MET A 33 0.62 -12.48 -5.11
C MET A 33 1.84 -11.62 -5.44
N ASP A 34 3.06 -12.12 -5.19
CA ASP A 34 4.29 -11.41 -5.58
C ASP A 34 4.44 -11.23 -7.10
N ARG A 35 3.90 -12.16 -7.90
CA ARG A 35 3.89 -12.03 -9.36
C ARG A 35 2.83 -11.04 -9.81
N GLU A 36 1.65 -11.06 -9.19
CA GLU A 36 0.57 -10.12 -9.45
C GLU A 36 0.95 -8.68 -9.07
N MET A 37 1.56 -8.47 -7.89
CA MET A 37 2.07 -7.15 -7.50
C MET A 37 3.09 -6.59 -8.51
N ARG A 38 3.93 -7.44 -9.12
CA ARG A 38 4.85 -7.00 -10.18
C ARG A 38 4.14 -6.62 -11.47
N GLU A 39 2.99 -7.22 -11.78
CA GLU A 39 2.17 -6.81 -12.92
C GLU A 39 1.50 -5.47 -12.64
N ILE A 40 0.93 -5.30 -11.45
CA ILE A 40 0.36 -4.03 -11.00
C ILE A 40 1.42 -2.93 -10.99
N ASP A 41 2.66 -3.21 -10.56
CA ASP A 41 3.78 -2.25 -10.63
C ASP A 41 4.09 -1.81 -12.07
N ARG A 42 3.95 -2.71 -13.06
CA ARG A 42 4.13 -2.36 -14.48
C ARG A 42 2.99 -1.46 -14.96
N GLN A 43 1.76 -1.80 -14.61
CA GLN A 43 0.58 -1.02 -14.94
C GLN A 43 0.63 0.38 -14.31
N GLU A 44 1.01 0.47 -13.03
CA GLU A 44 1.19 1.74 -12.31
C GLU A 44 2.19 2.64 -13.04
N LYS A 45 3.33 2.09 -13.46
CA LYS A 45 4.35 2.83 -14.22
C LYS A 45 3.83 3.29 -15.57
N GLN A 46 3.11 2.43 -16.29
CA GLN A 46 2.53 2.78 -17.58
C GLN A 46 1.52 3.94 -17.45
N ILE A 47 0.57 3.81 -16.52
CA ILE A 47 -0.43 4.85 -16.25
C ILE A 47 0.26 6.16 -15.82
N THR A 48 1.30 6.08 -14.99
CA THR A 48 2.07 7.27 -14.58
C THR A 48 2.72 7.97 -15.77
N MET A 49 3.28 7.22 -16.73
CA MET A 49 3.84 7.81 -17.95
C MET A 49 2.76 8.47 -18.81
N GLU A 50 1.64 7.78 -19.03
CA GLU A 50 0.51 8.28 -19.82
C GLU A 50 -0.08 9.56 -19.18
N LEU A 51 -0.23 9.56 -17.85
CA LEU A 51 -0.70 10.71 -17.07
C LEU A 51 0.25 11.91 -17.22
N LYS A 52 1.58 11.70 -17.09
CA LYS A 52 2.57 12.77 -17.32
C LYS A 52 2.56 13.28 -18.77
N GLN A 53 2.41 12.41 -19.75
CA GLN A 53 2.32 12.80 -21.16
C GLN A 53 1.07 13.62 -21.43
N ARG A 54 -0.09 13.18 -20.92
CA ARG A 54 -1.37 13.87 -21.07
C ARG A 54 -1.34 15.24 -20.40
N ALA A 55 -0.79 15.32 -19.19
CA ALA A 55 -0.64 16.56 -18.44
C ALA A 55 0.20 17.61 -19.20
N LYS A 56 1.30 17.20 -19.86
CA LYS A 56 2.12 18.09 -20.70
C LYS A 56 1.38 18.64 -21.92
N LEU A 57 0.46 17.86 -22.49
CA LEU A 57 -0.30 18.26 -23.68
C LEU A 57 -1.41 19.26 -23.34
N THR A 58 -2.07 19.09 -22.20
CA THR A 58 -3.27 19.86 -21.88
C THR A 58 -2.98 21.06 -20.97
N ASN A 59 -1.95 20.98 -20.09
CA ASN A 59 -1.66 21.96 -19.03
C ASN A 59 -2.91 22.41 -18.25
N ASN A 60 -3.95 21.58 -18.21
CA ASN A 60 -5.25 21.91 -17.63
C ASN A 60 -5.70 20.76 -16.74
N SER A 61 -5.89 21.07 -15.45
CA SER A 61 -6.37 20.12 -14.44
C SER A 61 -7.78 19.58 -14.71
N LYS A 62 -8.58 20.27 -15.53
CA LYS A 62 -9.95 19.90 -15.86
C LYS A 62 -10.10 19.01 -17.10
N ASP A 63 -8.99 18.47 -17.64
CA ASP A 63 -9.07 17.54 -18.77
C ASP A 63 -9.69 16.20 -18.32
N PRO A 64 -10.80 15.74 -18.93
CA PRO A 64 -11.47 14.51 -18.54
C PRO A 64 -10.59 13.26 -18.65
N ALA A 65 -9.71 13.21 -19.65
CA ALA A 65 -8.79 12.09 -19.83
C ALA A 65 -7.70 12.06 -18.74
N LEU A 66 -7.19 13.23 -18.33
CA LEU A 66 -6.26 13.34 -17.21
C LEU A 66 -6.89 12.89 -15.89
N SER A 67 -8.14 13.30 -15.61
CA SER A 67 -8.89 12.86 -14.43
C SER A 67 -9.11 11.34 -14.44
N ALA A 68 -9.49 10.77 -15.58
CA ALA A 68 -9.67 9.31 -15.70
C ALA A 68 -8.37 8.53 -15.44
N LEU A 69 -7.24 8.98 -15.99
CA LEU A 69 -5.92 8.36 -15.75
C LEU A 69 -5.49 8.47 -14.29
N ALA A 70 -5.79 9.59 -13.62
CA ALA A 70 -5.50 9.75 -12.19
C ALA A 70 -6.35 8.82 -11.32
N LYS A 71 -7.65 8.69 -11.62
CA LYS A 71 -8.53 7.71 -10.95
C LYS A 71 -8.00 6.28 -11.12
N GLN A 72 -7.58 5.91 -12.33
CA GLN A 72 -6.97 4.61 -12.59
C GLN A 72 -5.67 4.41 -11.80
N LEU A 73 -4.82 5.44 -11.70
CA LEU A 73 -3.59 5.37 -10.91
C LEU A 73 -3.86 5.14 -9.41
N VAL A 74 -4.82 5.87 -8.84
CA VAL A 74 -5.25 5.69 -7.44
C VAL A 74 -5.78 4.27 -7.21
N GLN A 75 -6.64 3.79 -8.11
CA GLN A 75 -7.22 2.44 -8.00
C GLN A 75 -6.15 1.35 -8.03
N VAL A 76 -5.17 1.45 -8.95
CA VAL A 76 -4.06 0.49 -9.06
C VAL A 76 -3.18 0.50 -7.80
N ARG A 77 -2.94 1.68 -7.21
CA ARG A 77 -2.21 1.80 -5.93
C ARG A 77 -2.97 1.15 -4.77
N LYS A 78 -4.28 1.40 -4.65
CA LYS A 78 -5.14 0.75 -3.64
C LYS A 78 -5.17 -0.77 -3.86
N GLN A 79 -5.23 -1.24 -5.10
CA GLN A 79 -5.18 -2.68 -5.41
C GLN A 79 -3.85 -3.32 -4.93
N LYS A 80 -2.72 -2.64 -5.16
CA LYS A 80 -1.40 -3.09 -4.67
C LYS A 80 -1.37 -3.19 -3.14
N GLU A 81 -1.88 -2.18 -2.45
CA GLU A 81 -1.95 -2.17 -0.98
C GLU A 81 -2.80 -3.33 -0.45
N LYS A 82 -3.95 -3.60 -1.08
CA LYS A 82 -4.80 -4.75 -0.74
C LYS A 82 -4.06 -6.08 -0.91
N LEU A 83 -3.31 -6.27 -2.00
CA LEU A 83 -2.48 -7.47 -2.19
C LEU A 83 -1.37 -7.60 -1.14
N MET A 84 -0.75 -6.49 -0.73
CA MET A 84 0.24 -6.51 0.36
C MET A 84 -0.40 -6.94 1.68
N THR A 85 -1.58 -6.42 2.01
CA THR A 85 -2.33 -6.79 3.21
C THR A 85 -2.77 -8.26 3.16
N ALA A 86 -3.29 -8.73 2.02
CA ALA A 86 -3.66 -10.13 1.82
C ALA A 86 -2.45 -11.07 1.97
N LYS A 87 -1.29 -10.69 1.43
CA LYS A 87 -0.02 -11.45 1.59
C LYS A 87 0.39 -11.56 3.06
N ALA A 88 0.25 -10.47 3.83
CA ALA A 88 0.52 -10.46 5.25
C ALA A 88 -0.43 -11.38 6.03
N HIS A 89 -1.73 -11.34 5.70
CA HIS A 89 -2.75 -12.21 6.29
C HIS A 89 -2.46 -13.69 6.00
N LEU A 90 -2.12 -14.06 4.77
CA LEU A 90 -1.68 -15.43 4.44
C LEU A 90 -0.45 -15.85 5.25
N GLY A 91 0.50 -14.94 5.46
CA GLY A 91 1.64 -15.17 6.33
C GLY A 91 1.23 -15.52 7.76
N ALA A 92 0.27 -14.76 8.31
CA ALA A 92 -0.31 -15.02 9.63
C ALA A 92 -1.00 -16.39 9.69
N VAL A 93 -1.79 -16.78 8.68
CA VAL A 93 -2.40 -18.12 8.60
C VAL A 93 -1.34 -19.23 8.68
N GLY A 94 -0.23 -19.09 7.96
CA GLY A 94 0.90 -20.03 8.03
C GLY A 94 1.58 -20.09 9.41
N MET A 95 1.56 -18.98 10.17
CA MET A 95 2.01 -18.93 11.56
C MET A 95 1.01 -19.60 12.49
N HIS A 96 -0.29 -19.32 12.36
CA HIS A 96 -1.36 -19.95 13.13
C HIS A 96 -1.35 -21.48 12.98
N ALA A 97 -1.20 -22.00 11.76
CA ALA A 97 -1.05 -23.44 11.53
C ALA A 97 0.19 -24.03 12.23
N SER A 98 1.28 -23.27 12.34
CA SER A 98 2.48 -23.68 13.08
C SER A 98 2.23 -23.71 14.59
N THR A 99 1.52 -22.71 15.12
CA THR A 99 1.12 -22.64 16.53
C THR A 99 0.16 -23.77 16.88
N MET A 100 -0.85 -24.03 16.06
CA MET A 100 -1.79 -25.13 16.25
C MET A 100 -1.08 -26.49 16.30
N ALA A 101 -0.15 -26.75 15.37
CA ALA A 101 0.60 -28.01 15.39
C ALA A 101 1.51 -28.17 16.62
N THR A 102 2.05 -27.06 17.16
CA THR A 102 2.83 -27.10 18.41
C THR A 102 1.94 -27.31 19.63
N GLN A 103 0.75 -26.70 19.66
CA GLN A 103 -0.27 -26.96 20.68
C GLN A 103 -0.71 -28.42 20.67
N VAL A 104 -1.00 -29.02 19.49
CA VAL A 104 -1.35 -30.44 19.38
C VAL A 104 -0.20 -31.35 19.82
N ALA A 105 1.05 -31.00 19.48
CA ALA A 105 2.21 -31.76 19.94
C ALA A 105 2.41 -31.67 21.46
N ALA A 106 2.20 -30.49 22.05
CA ALA A 106 2.26 -30.28 23.49
C ALA A 106 1.12 -31.03 24.21
N ALA A 107 -0.12 -30.93 23.73
CA ALA A 107 -1.26 -31.67 24.25
C ALA A 107 -1.07 -33.19 24.13
N SER A 108 -0.46 -33.68 23.04
CA SER A 108 -0.10 -35.10 22.89
C SER A 108 0.99 -35.52 23.88
N ALA A 109 1.98 -34.67 24.13
CA ALA A 109 3.06 -34.94 25.09
C ALA A 109 2.53 -34.93 26.54
N ILE A 110 1.75 -33.91 26.90
CA ILE A 110 1.02 -33.84 28.17
C ILE A 110 0.08 -35.03 28.28
N GLY A 111 -0.63 -35.41 27.21
CA GLY A 111 -1.45 -36.61 27.11
C GLY A 111 -0.69 -37.89 27.41
N SER A 112 0.53 -38.07 26.87
CA SER A 112 1.38 -39.22 27.18
C SER A 112 1.89 -39.22 28.63
N VAL A 113 2.25 -38.05 29.17
CA VAL A 113 2.66 -37.87 30.57
C VAL A 113 1.48 -38.04 31.53
N THR A 114 0.28 -37.60 31.13
CA THR A 114 -0.98 -37.81 31.85
C THR A 114 -1.52 -39.21 31.65
N THR A 115 -1.17 -39.96 30.60
CA THR A 115 -1.49 -41.41 30.55
C THR A 115 -0.63 -42.16 31.56
N ALA A 116 0.62 -41.73 31.76
CA ALA A 116 1.46 -42.22 32.86
C ALA A 116 0.99 -41.75 34.25
N MET A 117 0.29 -40.61 34.35
CA MET A 117 -0.33 -40.10 35.59
C MET A 117 -1.82 -40.48 35.80
N ALA A 118 -2.54 -40.92 34.77
CA ALA A 118 -3.96 -41.29 34.79
C ALA A 118 -4.17 -42.68 35.40
N THR A 119 -3.13 -43.52 35.39
CA THR A 119 -3.02 -44.69 36.27
C THR A 119 -2.99 -44.30 37.75
N ALA A 120 -2.87 -42.99 38.08
CA ALA A 120 -2.94 -42.47 39.44
C ALA A 120 -4.07 -41.45 39.71
N ASN A 121 -4.78 -40.88 38.71
CA ASN A 121 -5.79 -39.83 39.00
C ASN A 121 -6.86 -39.56 37.89
N SER A 122 -7.74 -40.52 37.61
CA SER A 122 -8.68 -40.53 36.47
C SER A 122 -9.91 -39.57 36.52
N ALA A 123 -9.88 -38.36 37.10
CA ALA A 123 -11.14 -37.58 37.29
C ALA A 123 -11.14 -36.05 37.04
N MET A 124 -10.08 -35.41 36.57
CA MET A 124 -10.07 -33.97 36.20
C MET A 124 -9.17 -33.86 34.96
N ASP A 125 -9.59 -33.54 33.73
CA ASP A 125 -10.13 -32.24 33.31
C ASP A 125 -10.45 -32.25 31.77
N ILE A 126 -11.23 -33.24 31.31
CA ILE A 126 -11.60 -33.35 29.88
C ILE A 126 -12.66 -32.30 29.49
N LYS A 127 -13.48 -31.83 30.44
CA LYS A 127 -14.55 -30.85 30.18
C LYS A 127 -14.03 -29.44 29.89
N ALA A 128 -12.92 -29.00 30.50
CA ALA A 128 -12.36 -27.67 30.22
C ALA A 128 -11.78 -27.58 28.81
N THR A 129 -11.11 -28.65 28.35
CA THR A 129 -10.50 -28.70 27.02
C THR A 129 -11.55 -28.64 25.89
N THR A 130 -12.69 -29.33 26.05
CA THR A 130 -13.80 -29.26 25.09
C THR A 130 -14.45 -27.88 25.04
N LYS A 131 -14.54 -27.19 26.19
CA LYS A 131 -15.07 -25.82 26.26
C LYS A 131 -14.16 -24.82 25.54
N ILE A 132 -12.85 -24.93 25.70
CA ILE A 132 -11.86 -24.09 25.01
C ILE A 132 -11.93 -24.30 23.48
N MET A 133 -12.11 -25.55 23.00
CA MET A 133 -12.30 -25.79 21.57
C MET A 133 -13.60 -25.17 21.02
N GLN A 134 -14.69 -25.24 21.77
CA GLN A 134 -15.96 -24.62 21.37
C GLN A 134 -15.90 -23.09 21.37
N GLU A 135 -15.26 -22.49 22.37
CA GLU A 135 -15.02 -21.04 22.42
C GLU A 135 -14.13 -20.59 21.25
N PHE A 136 -13.09 -21.37 20.92
CA PHE A 136 -12.23 -21.12 19.78
C PHE A 136 -12.96 -21.21 18.43
N GLN A 137 -13.77 -22.24 18.20
CA GLN A 137 -14.58 -22.35 16.98
C GLN A 137 -15.53 -21.16 16.81
N ARG A 138 -16.17 -20.75 17.91
CA ARG A 138 -17.09 -19.62 17.93
C ARG A 138 -16.38 -18.28 17.67
N GLU A 139 -15.13 -18.14 18.13
CA GLU A 139 -14.33 -16.94 17.90
C GLU A 139 -13.79 -16.88 16.46
N ASN A 140 -13.49 -18.04 15.87
CA ASN A 140 -13.06 -18.16 14.48
C ASN A 140 -14.21 -17.88 13.49
N GLU A 141 -15.43 -18.40 13.75
CA GLU A 141 -16.65 -18.03 13.00
C GLU A 141 -16.95 -16.52 13.12
N ARG A 142 -16.70 -15.92 14.28
CA ARG A 142 -16.85 -14.47 14.49
C ARG A 142 -15.81 -13.66 13.73
N LEU A 143 -14.67 -14.27 13.41
CA LEU A 143 -13.59 -13.68 12.65
C LEU A 143 -13.90 -13.76 11.14
N GLU A 144 -14.41 -14.90 10.68
CA GLU A 144 -14.94 -15.07 9.31
C GLU A 144 -16.12 -14.14 9.04
N LEU A 145 -17.10 -14.04 9.95
CA LEU A 145 -18.22 -13.10 9.83
C LEU A 145 -17.76 -11.63 9.84
N LYS A 146 -16.70 -11.30 10.60
CA LYS A 146 -16.09 -9.96 10.54
C LYS A 146 -15.35 -9.71 9.22
N GLN A 147 -14.83 -10.76 8.58
CA GLN A 147 -14.22 -10.67 7.26
C GLN A 147 -15.27 -10.55 6.16
N GLU A 148 -16.38 -11.29 6.21
CA GLU A 148 -17.50 -11.12 5.29
C GLU A 148 -18.16 -9.73 5.44
N MET A 149 -18.37 -9.24 6.67
CA MET A 149 -18.84 -7.87 6.89
C MET A 149 -17.80 -6.81 6.48
N MET A 150 -16.51 -7.16 6.45
CA MET A 150 -15.46 -6.27 5.94
C MET A 150 -15.41 -6.28 4.42
N ASP A 151 -15.66 -7.42 3.76
CA ASP A 151 -15.76 -7.55 2.30
C ASP A 151 -17.03 -6.86 1.76
N ASP A 152 -18.18 -6.98 2.43
CA ASP A 152 -19.41 -6.25 2.07
C ASP A 152 -19.30 -4.75 2.35
N ALA A 153 -18.63 -4.35 3.44
CA ALA A 153 -18.28 -2.93 3.67
C ALA A 153 -17.17 -2.43 2.73
N LEU A 154 -16.32 -3.32 2.18
CA LEU A 154 -15.29 -3.00 1.18
C LEU A 154 -15.86 -2.84 -0.22
N ILE A 155 -16.99 -3.47 -0.53
CA ILE A 155 -17.77 -3.23 -1.75
C ILE A 155 -18.47 -1.88 -1.68
N ASP A 156 -18.99 -1.51 -0.51
CA ASP A 156 -19.63 -0.19 -0.26
C ASP A 156 -18.60 0.95 -0.08
N ALA A 157 -17.39 0.64 0.42
CA ALA A 157 -16.24 1.56 0.50
C ALA A 157 -15.43 1.69 -0.81
N PHE A 158 -15.94 1.15 -1.93
CA PHE A 158 -15.68 1.72 -3.26
C PHE A 158 -16.55 2.98 -3.50
N ASP A 159 -16.96 3.64 -2.42
CA ASP A 159 -17.57 4.95 -2.45
C ASP A 159 -16.70 5.88 -3.30
N THR A 160 -17.32 6.39 -4.35
CA THR A 160 -16.66 7.11 -5.43
C THR A 160 -16.00 8.40 -4.96
N GLU A 161 -16.37 8.90 -3.78
CA GLU A 161 -15.92 10.17 -3.21
C GLU A 161 -14.43 10.15 -2.80
N ASP A 162 -13.97 9.16 -2.00
CA ASP A 162 -12.57 9.09 -1.56
C ASP A 162 -11.58 8.92 -2.73
N VAL A 163 -11.98 8.14 -3.74
CA VAL A 163 -11.15 7.93 -4.94
C VAL A 163 -11.11 9.18 -5.82
N GLU A 164 -12.20 9.95 -5.87
CA GLU A 164 -12.27 11.17 -6.66
C GLU A 164 -11.43 12.30 -6.05
N GLU A 165 -11.49 12.49 -4.74
CA GLU A 165 -10.65 13.47 -4.03
C GLU A 165 -9.15 13.13 -4.15
N GLU A 166 -8.77 11.88 -3.91
CA GLU A 166 -7.38 11.41 -4.07
C GLU A 166 -6.91 11.58 -5.52
N ALA A 167 -7.77 11.32 -6.51
CA ALA A 167 -7.43 11.50 -7.91
C ALA A 167 -7.17 12.97 -8.25
N GLU A 168 -7.97 13.90 -7.72
CA GLU A 168 -7.76 15.33 -7.91
C GLU A 168 -6.46 15.82 -7.25
N GLN A 169 -6.11 15.28 -6.07
CA GLN A 169 -4.82 15.56 -5.45
C GLN A 169 -3.67 15.06 -6.32
N VAL A 170 -3.78 13.85 -6.88
CA VAL A 170 -2.78 13.26 -7.77
C VAL A 170 -2.62 14.06 -9.06
N THR A 171 -3.70 14.53 -9.69
CA THR A 171 -3.60 15.38 -10.89
C THR A 171 -2.89 16.70 -10.58
N ASN A 172 -3.27 17.37 -9.50
CA ASN A 172 -2.67 18.63 -9.06
C ASN A 172 -1.18 18.46 -8.74
N GLN A 173 -0.81 17.38 -8.06
CA GLN A 173 0.58 17.06 -7.77
C GLN A 173 1.39 16.87 -9.07
N VAL A 174 0.89 16.09 -10.03
CA VAL A 174 1.64 15.85 -11.28
C VAL A 174 1.76 17.12 -12.12
N LEU A 175 0.74 17.97 -12.14
CA LEU A 175 0.82 19.27 -12.81
C LEU A 175 1.83 20.21 -12.15
N ALA A 176 1.88 20.23 -10.81
CA ALA A 176 2.87 21.01 -10.06
C ALA A 176 4.30 20.50 -10.32
N GLU A 177 4.51 19.18 -10.27
CA GLU A 177 5.81 18.56 -10.59
C GLU A 177 6.26 18.92 -12.02
N LEU A 178 5.34 18.87 -12.99
CA LEU A 178 5.64 19.27 -14.37
C LEU A 178 5.95 20.75 -14.52
N GLY A 179 5.24 21.63 -13.80
CA GLY A 179 5.51 23.06 -13.76
C GLY A 179 6.92 23.36 -13.25
N VAL A 180 7.32 22.72 -12.14
CA VAL A 180 8.67 22.86 -11.57
C VAL A 180 9.75 22.28 -12.51
N GLU A 181 9.49 21.13 -13.16
CA GLU A 181 10.42 20.56 -14.15
C GLU A 181 10.62 21.47 -15.37
N LEU A 182 9.56 22.14 -15.83
CA LEU A 182 9.60 23.10 -16.94
C LEU A 182 10.38 24.37 -16.52
N ASP A 183 10.06 24.96 -15.38
CA ASP A 183 10.76 26.13 -14.86
C ASP A 183 12.25 25.84 -14.66
N SER A 184 12.60 24.67 -14.11
CA SER A 184 14.00 24.25 -13.94
C SER A 184 14.74 24.12 -15.27
N LYS A 185 14.09 23.62 -16.33
CA LYS A 185 14.68 23.54 -17.67
C LYS A 185 14.80 24.90 -18.34
N MET A 186 13.87 25.82 -18.08
CA MET A 186 13.89 27.18 -18.65
C MET A 186 14.93 28.07 -17.96
N VAL A 187 15.15 27.92 -16.65
CA VAL A 187 16.24 28.57 -15.91
C VAL A 187 17.62 28.08 -16.40
N GLY A 188 17.71 26.86 -16.93
CA GLY A 188 18.92 26.36 -17.59
C GLY A 188 19.15 26.86 -19.02
N LEU A 189 18.16 27.52 -19.65
CA LEU A 189 18.21 27.91 -21.07
C LEU A 189 18.27 29.44 -21.31
N ASN A 190 18.11 30.29 -20.29
CA ASN A 190 18.40 31.74 -20.32
C ASN A 190 18.93 32.15 -18.93
N ALA A 191 20.15 32.65 -18.74
CA ALA A 191 20.59 33.94 -19.29
C ALA A 191 22.12 34.04 -19.52
N PRO A 192 22.57 34.49 -20.70
CA PRO A 192 23.78 35.30 -20.81
C PRO A 192 23.40 36.75 -20.50
N SER A 193 23.46 37.14 -19.24
CA SER A 193 23.46 38.57 -18.86
C SER A 193 24.45 38.82 -17.72
N THR A 194 25.72 38.54 -17.99
CA THR A 194 26.84 39.20 -17.30
C THR A 194 27.37 40.29 -18.22
N GLN A 195 26.55 41.32 -18.46
CA GLN A 195 27.13 42.64 -18.67
C GLN A 195 27.30 43.27 -17.29
N PRO A 196 28.53 43.67 -16.88
CA PRO A 196 28.70 44.40 -15.65
C PRO A 196 27.93 45.72 -15.80
N VAL A 197 27.10 46.02 -14.80
CA VAL A 197 26.52 47.34 -14.58
C VAL A 197 27.69 48.32 -14.50
N ASN A 198 27.90 49.09 -15.56
CA ASN A 198 28.82 50.20 -15.57
C ASN A 198 28.22 51.25 -14.62
N GLU A 199 28.95 51.62 -13.56
CA GLU A 199 28.61 52.80 -12.78
C GLU A 199 28.49 53.99 -13.75
N LEU A 200 27.35 54.68 -13.70
CA LEU A 200 27.12 55.90 -14.48
C LEU A 200 28.25 56.89 -14.17
N SER A 201 28.83 57.44 -15.22
CA SER A 201 29.90 58.43 -15.07
C SER A 201 29.34 59.69 -14.40
N VAL A 202 30.20 60.41 -13.65
CA VAL A 202 29.83 61.64 -12.93
C VAL A 202 29.19 62.68 -13.87
N GLU A 203 29.58 62.68 -15.15
CA GLU A 203 29.04 63.55 -16.19
C GLU A 203 27.58 63.22 -16.57
N GLU A 204 27.19 61.95 -16.52
CA GLU A 204 25.82 61.50 -16.80
C GLU A 204 24.89 61.73 -15.60
N GLN A 205 25.42 61.70 -14.38
CA GLN A 205 24.67 62.08 -13.16
C GLN A 205 24.42 63.59 -13.09
N ASP A 206 25.42 64.42 -13.39
CA ASP A 206 25.25 65.88 -13.45
C ASP A 206 24.26 66.31 -14.55
N ALA A 207 24.27 65.60 -15.70
CA ALA A 207 23.30 65.83 -16.76
C ALA A 207 21.87 65.49 -16.30
N LEU A 208 21.68 64.38 -15.58
CA LEU A 208 20.38 63.98 -15.05
C LEU A 208 19.85 64.99 -14.00
N ASP A 209 20.71 65.44 -13.10
CA ASP A 209 20.36 66.39 -12.04
C ASP A 209 20.02 67.78 -12.59
N SER A 210 20.56 68.17 -13.75
CA SER A 210 20.20 69.42 -14.42
C SER A 210 18.84 69.38 -15.14
N VAL A 211 18.37 68.20 -15.56
CA VAL A 211 17.13 68.03 -16.35
C VAL A 211 15.92 67.66 -15.48
N LEU A 212 16.17 67.03 -14.33
CA LEU A 212 15.14 66.65 -13.35
C LEU A 212 14.27 67.82 -12.82
N PRO A 213 14.77 69.06 -12.62
CA PRO A 213 13.95 70.18 -12.16
C PRO A 213 12.90 70.62 -13.20
N ASP A 214 13.26 70.63 -14.49
CA ASP A 214 12.35 71.03 -15.58
C ASP A 214 11.24 69.98 -15.78
N LEU A 215 11.58 68.70 -15.65
CA LEU A 215 10.60 67.61 -15.71
C LEU A 215 9.62 67.65 -14.53
N LYS A 216 10.09 67.98 -13.32
CA LYS A 216 9.24 68.16 -12.14
C LYS A 216 8.34 69.38 -12.27
N ALA A 217 8.83 70.48 -12.85
CA ALA A 217 8.03 71.66 -13.12
C ALA A 217 6.90 71.40 -14.12
N ARG A 218 7.16 70.62 -15.18
CA ARG A 218 6.14 70.21 -16.15
C ARG A 218 5.10 69.25 -15.56
N LEU A 219 5.51 68.36 -14.66
CA LEU A 219 4.61 67.44 -13.96
C LEU A 219 3.65 68.19 -13.00
N ASN A 220 4.13 69.24 -12.34
CA ASN A 220 3.33 70.05 -11.42
C ASN A 220 2.42 71.09 -12.12
N ALA A 221 2.55 71.22 -13.44
CA ALA A 221 1.74 72.12 -14.27
C ALA A 221 0.60 71.40 -15.03
N LEU A 222 0.40 70.11 -14.76
CA LEU A 222 -0.70 69.25 -15.22
C LEU A 222 -1.69 69.00 -14.07
#